data_AF-A0A955EYU6-F1
#
_entry.id   AF-A0A955EYU6-F1
#
_cell.length_a   1.000
_cell.length_b   1.000
_cell.length_c   1.000
_cell.angle_alpha   90.00
_cell.angle_beta   90.00
_cell.angle_gamma   90.00
#
_symmetry.space_group_name_H-M   'P 1'
#
loop_
_entity.id
_entity.type
_entity.pdbx_description
1 polymer ?
#
loop_
_entity_poly.entity_id
_entity_poly.type
_entity_poly.pdbx_seq_one_letter_code
_entity_poly.pdbx_strand_id
1 'polypeptide(L)'
;MSTSIVLRRLARVTSLVCALVLLAFLSPAEFGRPTAREWVGLLLFPGGVLLGFAVAWRREFLGGAITVGSLVLFYVWMFAFGGRLPSGPYFILLAVPGFLYLASALTRGSSHRPID
;
A
#
# COMPACT_ATOMS: atom_id res chain seq x y z
N MET A 1 -1.53 9.45 25.83
CA MET A 1 -0.72 9.08 24.65
C MET A 1 -1.55 9.42 23.40
N SER A 2 -1.09 10.32 22.53
CA SER A 2 -1.91 10.81 21.40
C SER A 2 -2.22 9.67 20.40
N THR A 3 -3.49 9.52 20.00
CA THR A 3 -3.99 8.48 19.07
C THR A 3 -3.17 8.39 17.78
N SER A 4 -2.65 9.53 17.31
CA SER A 4 -1.79 9.62 16.12
C SER A 4 -0.42 8.94 16.27
N ILE A 5 0.10 8.82 17.49
CA ILE A 5 1.38 8.15 17.78
C ILE A 5 1.19 6.64 17.74
N VAL A 6 0.06 6.14 18.27
CA VAL A 6 -0.30 4.72 18.25
C VAL A 6 -0.51 4.24 16.82
N LEU A 7 -1.29 4.99 16.03
CA LEU A 7 -1.54 4.69 14.62
C LEU A 7 -0.23 4.62 13.80
N ARG A 8 0.68 5.58 13.99
CA ARG A 8 1.97 5.60 13.28
C ARG A 8 2.88 4.44 13.66
N ARG A 9 2.92 4.05 14.95
CA ARG A 9 3.73 2.89 15.38
C ARG A 9 3.17 1.59 14.82
N LEU A 10 1.85 1.41 14.91
CA LEU A 10 1.18 0.26 14.31
C LEU A 10 1.44 0.21 12.80
N ALA A 11 1.26 1.32 12.08
CA ALA A 11 1.51 1.40 10.64
C ALA A 11 2.95 1.04 10.26
N ARG A 12 3.96 1.46 11.06
CA ARG A 12 5.37 1.11 10.81
C ARG A 12 5.66 -0.37 11.02
N VAL A 13 5.16 -0.95 12.12
CA VAL A 13 5.35 -2.36 12.42
C VAL A 13 4.65 -3.22 11.37
N THR A 14 3.39 -2.92 11.06
CA THR A 14 2.64 -3.66 10.04
C THR A 14 3.22 -3.46 8.65
N SER A 15 3.72 -2.27 8.29
CA SER A 15 4.38 -2.05 7.00
C SER A 15 5.65 -2.88 6.83
N LEU A 16 6.43 -3.07 7.90
CA LEU A 16 7.62 -3.93 7.86
C LEU A 16 7.23 -5.40 7.61
N VAL A 17 6.26 -5.92 8.36
CA VAL A 17 5.79 -7.30 8.19
C VAL A 17 5.20 -7.50 6.79
N CYS A 18 4.31 -6.62 6.34
CA CYS A 18 3.72 -6.69 5.01
C CYS A 18 4.78 -6.53 3.91
N ALA A 19 5.77 -5.64 4.08
CA ALA A 19 6.84 -5.48 3.11
C ALA A 19 7.68 -6.76 2.97
N LEU A 20 8.02 -7.43 4.08
CA LEU A 20 8.76 -8.69 4.03
C LEU A 20 7.97 -9.78 3.32
N VAL A 21 6.66 -9.90 3.60
CA VAL A 21 5.78 -10.83 2.89
C VAL A 21 5.74 -10.52 1.41
N LEU A 22 5.52 -9.26 1.02
CA LEU A 22 5.50 -8.83 -0.37
C LEU A 22 6.85 -9.10 -1.05
N LEU A 23 7.97 -8.80 -0.41
CA LEU A 23 9.31 -9.07 -0.94
C LEU A 23 9.55 -10.56 -1.18
N ALA A 24 9.06 -11.44 -0.30
CA ALA A 24 9.11 -12.89 -0.53
C ALA A 24 8.34 -13.29 -1.80
N PHE A 25 7.21 -12.63 -2.08
CA PHE A 25 6.45 -12.79 -3.32
C PHE A 25 7.10 -12.15 -4.55
N LEU A 26 8.19 -11.37 -4.45
CA LEU A 26 8.97 -10.96 -5.64
C LEU A 26 10.13 -11.92 -5.93
N SER A 27 10.31 -12.99 -5.13
CA SER A 27 11.48 -13.85 -5.28
C SER A 27 11.51 -14.48 -6.69
N PRO A 28 12.64 -14.37 -7.43
CA PRO A 28 12.74 -14.87 -8.81
C PRO A 28 12.54 -16.38 -8.95
N ALA A 29 12.57 -17.12 -7.85
CA ALA A 29 12.40 -18.56 -7.82
C ALA A 29 11.00 -19.00 -8.31
N GLU A 30 9.99 -18.13 -8.18
CA GLU A 30 8.59 -18.43 -8.50
C GLU A 30 8.13 -17.80 -9.83
N PHE A 31 8.93 -16.90 -10.42
CA PHE A 31 8.56 -16.18 -11.64
C PHE A 31 9.41 -16.63 -12.82
N GLY A 32 8.75 -17.24 -13.81
CA GLY A 32 9.29 -17.25 -15.18
C GLY A 32 9.48 -15.83 -15.71
N ARG A 33 9.95 -15.67 -16.95
CA ARG A 33 10.11 -14.34 -17.58
C ARG A 33 8.75 -13.64 -17.69
N PRO A 34 8.48 -12.57 -16.93
CA PRO A 34 7.17 -11.92 -16.95
C PRO A 34 6.97 -11.19 -18.28
N THR A 35 5.77 -11.30 -18.82
CA THR A 35 5.29 -10.51 -19.95
C THR A 35 5.19 -9.03 -19.58
N ALA A 36 5.14 -8.14 -20.57
CA ALA A 36 5.01 -6.69 -20.33
C ALA A 36 3.76 -6.34 -19.50
N ARG A 37 2.67 -7.12 -19.61
CA ARG A 37 1.44 -6.92 -18.84
C ARG A 37 1.60 -7.32 -17.38
N GLU A 38 2.32 -8.41 -17.13
CA GLU A 38 2.64 -8.86 -15.77
C GLU A 38 3.57 -7.87 -15.08
N TRP A 39 4.52 -7.26 -15.80
CA TRP A 39 5.36 -6.18 -15.27
C TRP A 39 4.56 -4.98 -14.79
N VAL A 40 3.53 -4.56 -15.53
CA VAL A 40 2.63 -3.49 -15.08
C VAL A 40 1.87 -3.93 -13.83
N GLY A 41 1.37 -5.15 -13.81
CA GLY A 41 0.75 -5.75 -12.62
C GLY A 41 1.67 -5.68 -11.41
N LEU A 42 2.90 -6.18 -11.53
CA LEU A 42 3.94 -6.18 -10.50
C LEU A 42 4.36 -4.78 -10.06
N LEU A 43 4.39 -3.82 -10.98
CA LEU A 43 4.69 -2.42 -10.66
C LEU A 43 3.57 -1.78 -9.84
N LEU A 44 2.30 -2.10 -10.10
CA LEU A 44 1.17 -1.60 -9.32
C LEU A 44 1.06 -2.34 -7.97
N PHE A 45 1.15 -3.66 -7.99
CA PHE A 45 1.23 -4.52 -6.82
C PHE A 45 2.12 -5.72 -7.13
N PRO A 46 3.18 -5.97 -6.35
CA PRO A 46 3.50 -5.39 -5.05
C PRO A 46 4.35 -4.10 -5.07
N GLY A 47 4.95 -3.71 -6.20
CA GLY A 47 5.96 -2.65 -6.29
C GLY A 47 5.49 -1.27 -5.81
N GLY A 48 4.34 -0.81 -6.28
CA GLY A 48 3.75 0.49 -5.92
C GLY A 48 3.34 0.56 -4.46
N VAL A 49 2.88 -0.57 -3.90
CA VAL A 49 2.57 -0.69 -2.46
C VAL A 49 3.84 -0.56 -1.61
N LEU A 50 4.91 -1.25 -1.98
CA LEU A 50 6.21 -1.14 -1.32
C LEU A 50 6.78 0.28 -1.40
N LEU A 51 6.68 0.92 -2.56
CA LEU A 51 7.06 2.32 -2.73
C LEU A 51 6.24 3.24 -1.81
N GLY A 52 4.93 3.02 -1.72
CA GLY A 52 4.05 3.75 -0.82
C GLY A 52 4.48 3.60 0.65
N PHE A 53 4.85 2.40 1.09
CA PHE A 53 5.39 2.18 2.44
C PHE A 53 6.70 2.94 2.68
N ALA A 54 7.63 2.88 1.72
CA ALA A 54 8.90 3.60 1.79
C ALA A 54 8.69 5.12 1.91
N VAL A 55 7.78 5.69 1.11
CA VAL A 55 7.44 7.11 1.15
C VAL A 55 6.72 7.48 2.45
N ALA A 56 5.83 6.61 2.95
CA ALA A 56 5.03 6.85 4.15
C ALA A 56 5.88 7.06 5.40
N TRP A 57 7.10 6.50 5.44
CA TRP A 57 8.03 6.69 6.56
C TRP A 57 8.36 8.16 6.85
N ARG A 58 8.47 8.99 5.79
CA ARG A 58 8.71 10.44 5.88
C ARG A 58 7.44 11.26 5.64
N ARG A 59 6.56 10.82 4.74
CA ARG A 59 5.33 11.55 4.37
C ARG A 59 4.12 10.61 4.36
N GLU A 60 3.46 10.50 5.50
CA GLU A 60 2.35 9.54 5.72
C GLU A 60 1.23 9.67 4.69
N PHE A 61 0.77 10.90 4.40
CA PHE A 61 -0.31 11.13 3.44
C PHE A 61 0.06 10.67 2.04
N LEU A 62 1.21 11.12 1.53
CA LEU A 62 1.70 10.78 0.20
C LEU A 62 1.94 9.27 0.08
N GLY A 63 2.59 8.66 1.07
CA GLY A 63 2.86 7.22 1.04
C GLY A 63 1.59 6.39 1.12
N GLY A 64 0.65 6.74 1.99
CA GLY A 64 -0.66 6.10 2.07
C GLY A 64 -1.46 6.25 0.78
N ALA A 65 -1.46 7.45 0.17
CA ALA A 65 -2.11 7.70 -1.12
C ALA A 65 -1.49 6.89 -2.26
N ILE A 66 -0.15 6.77 -2.30
CA ILE A 66 0.55 5.92 -3.28
C ILE A 66 0.15 4.46 -3.09
N THR A 67 0.14 3.94 -1.85
CA THR A 67 -0.28 2.56 -1.57
C THR A 67 -1.71 2.30 -2.04
N VAL A 68 -2.67 3.15 -1.63
CA VAL A 68 -4.09 2.98 -1.98
C VAL A 68 -4.30 3.16 -3.49
N GLY A 69 -3.69 4.17 -4.09
CA GLY A 69 -3.76 4.42 -5.53
C GLY A 69 -3.20 3.26 -6.35
N SER A 70 -2.04 2.72 -5.96
CA SER A 70 -1.43 1.57 -6.64
C SER A 70 -2.29 0.33 -6.53
N LEU A 71 -2.92 0.11 -5.36
CA LEU A 71 -3.87 -0.99 -5.16
C LEU A 71 -5.12 -0.83 -6.05
N VAL A 72 -5.72 0.35 -6.08
CA VAL A 72 -6.89 0.63 -6.94
C VAL A 72 -6.55 0.39 -8.41
N LEU A 73 -5.42 0.94 -8.88
CA LEU A 73 -4.95 0.74 -10.24
C LEU A 73 -4.67 -0.74 -10.54
N PHE A 74 -4.13 -1.50 -9.58
CA PHE A 74 -3.92 -2.94 -9.72
C PHE A 74 -5.25 -3.69 -9.94
N TYR A 75 -6.29 -3.37 -9.16
CA TYR A 75 -7.62 -3.96 -9.33
C TYR A 75 -8.24 -3.60 -10.69
N VAL A 76 -8.12 -2.34 -11.11
CA VAL A 76 -8.59 -1.89 -12.44
C VAL A 76 -7.84 -2.61 -13.56
N TRP A 77 -6.52 -2.74 -13.45
CA TRP A 77 -5.68 -3.44 -14.43
C TRP A 77 -6.08 -4.93 -14.53
N MET A 78 -6.22 -5.61 -13.40
CA MET A 78 -6.64 -7.01 -13.35
C MET A 78 -8.04 -7.22 -13.93
N PHE A 79 -8.98 -6.32 -13.64
CA PHE A 79 -10.32 -6.37 -14.19
C PHE A 79 -10.33 -6.15 -15.71
N ALA A 80 -9.61 -5.14 -16.19
CA ALA A 80 -9.59 -4.78 -17.62
C ALA A 80 -8.92 -5.84 -18.50
N PHE A 81 -7.86 -6.50 -18.02
CA PHE A 81 -7.07 -7.44 -18.84
C PHE A 81 -7.28 -8.91 -18.49
N GLY A 82 -7.67 -9.22 -17.24
CA GLY A 82 -7.97 -10.58 -16.80
C GLY A 82 -9.46 -10.92 -16.82
N GLY A 83 -10.34 -9.91 -16.94
CA GLY A 83 -11.80 -10.09 -16.91
C GLY A 83 -12.36 -10.60 -15.58
N ARG A 84 -11.51 -10.70 -14.55
CA ARG A 84 -11.84 -11.21 -13.21
C ARG A 84 -11.16 -10.36 -12.17
N LEU A 85 -11.90 -10.05 -11.11
CA LEU A 85 -11.31 -9.45 -9.93
C LEU A 85 -10.45 -10.49 -9.20
N PRO A 86 -9.34 -10.08 -8.57
CA PRO A 86 -8.57 -10.98 -7.73
C PRO A 86 -9.47 -11.58 -6.65
N SER A 87 -9.52 -12.91 -6.58
CA SER A 87 -10.32 -13.62 -5.58
C SER A 87 -9.65 -13.52 -4.22
N GLY A 88 -10.36 -12.97 -3.24
CA GLY A 88 -9.95 -12.96 -1.84
C GLY A 88 -9.43 -11.59 -1.34
N PRO A 89 -9.46 -11.37 -0.01
CA PRO A 89 -9.14 -10.08 0.59
C PRO A 89 -7.63 -9.79 0.71
N TYR A 90 -6.76 -10.70 0.25
CA TYR A 90 -5.33 -10.70 0.56
C TYR A 90 -4.59 -9.43 0.12
N PHE A 91 -4.89 -8.89 -1.06
CA PHE A 91 -4.27 -7.66 -1.56
C PHE A 91 -4.61 -6.44 -0.69
N ILE A 92 -5.85 -6.38 -0.21
CA ILE A 92 -6.31 -5.32 0.70
C ILE A 92 -5.64 -5.48 2.06
N LEU A 93 -5.56 -6.72 2.58
CA LEU A 93 -4.89 -7.01 3.86
C LEU A 93 -3.42 -6.59 3.85
N LEU A 94 -2.70 -6.86 2.74
CA LEU A 94 -1.31 -6.46 2.59
C LEU A 94 -1.14 -4.94 2.40
N ALA A 95 -2.19 -4.22 2.02
CA ALA A 95 -2.19 -2.76 1.88
C ALA A 95 -2.67 -2.02 3.15
N VAL A 96 -3.16 -2.73 4.19
CA VAL A 96 -3.60 -2.15 5.47
C VAL A 96 -2.65 -1.09 6.04
N PRO A 97 -1.32 -1.26 6.03
CA PRO A 97 -0.42 -0.23 6.55
C PRO A 97 -0.56 1.11 5.82
N GLY A 98 -0.81 1.10 4.51
CA GLY A 98 -1.04 2.30 3.71
C GLY A 98 -2.31 3.05 4.12
N PHE A 99 -3.40 2.31 4.38
CA PHE A 99 -4.63 2.88 4.92
C PHE A 99 -4.42 3.49 6.32
N LEU A 100 -3.64 2.82 7.18
CA LEU A 100 -3.30 3.34 8.50
C LEU A 100 -2.45 4.62 8.43
N TYR A 101 -1.48 4.68 7.51
CA TYR A 101 -0.72 5.91 7.27
C TYR A 101 -1.60 7.06 6.80
N LEU A 102 -2.52 6.80 5.87
CA LEU A 102 -3.45 7.81 5.38
C LEU A 102 -4.36 8.32 6.50
N ALA A 103 -4.92 7.42 7.33
CA ALA A 103 -5.74 7.79 8.48
C ALA A 103 -4.96 8.59 9.54
N SER A 104 -3.71 8.21 9.83
CA SER A 104 -2.82 8.96 10.73
C SER A 104 -2.56 10.37 10.20
N ALA A 105 -2.37 10.52 8.89
CA ALA A 105 -2.13 11.83 8.29
C ALA A 105 -3.36 12.73 8.33
N LEU A 106 -4.54 12.20 8.01
CA LEU A 106 -5.80 12.93 8.04
C LEU A 106 -6.16 13.39 9.45
N THR A 107 -5.99 12.53 10.46
CA THR A 107 -6.25 12.89 11.87
C THR A 107 -5.30 13.96 12.39
N ARG A 108 -4.06 14.04 11.89
CA ARG A 108 -3.12 15.12 12.19
C ARG A 108 -3.48 16.44 11.51
N GLY A 109 -3.95 16.39 10.26
CA GLY A 109 -4.39 17.58 9.51
C GLY A 109 -5.61 18.26 10.14
N SER A 110 -6.54 17.47 10.69
CA SER A 110 -7.75 17.98 11.35
C SER A 110 -7.48 18.75 12.66
N SER A 111 -6.31 18.57 13.29
CA SER A 111 -5.93 19.29 14.51
C SER A 111 -5.42 20.71 14.27
N HIS A 112 -5.35 21.17 13.02
CA HIS A 112 -4.78 22.47 12.66
C HIS A 112 -5.77 23.45 12.00
N ARG A 113 -7.10 23.23 12.12
CA ARG A 113 -8.09 24.27 11.82
C ARG A 113 -8.29 25.16 13.05
N PRO A 114 -7.69 26.36 13.13
CA PRO A 114 -8.28 27.40 13.94
C PRO A 114 -9.64 27.73 13.30
N ILE A 115 -10.69 27.66 14.11
CA ILE A 115 -11.99 28.23 13.78
C ILE A 115 -11.85 29.68 14.22
N ASP A 116 -11.63 30.55 13.25
CA ASP A 116 -11.75 32.00 13.40
C ASP A 116 -13.20 32.40 13.11
#